data_AF-A0A1Q6KJ59-F1
#
_entry.id   AF-A0A1Q6KJ59-F1
#
_cell.length_a   1.000
_cell.length_b   1.000
_cell.length_c   1.000
_cell.angle_alpha   90.00
_cell.angle_beta   90.00
_cell.angle_gamma   90.00
#
_symmetry.space_group_name_H-M   'P 1'
#
loop_
_entity.id
_entity.type
_entity.pdbx_description
1 polymer ?
#
loop_
_entity_poly.entity_id
_entity_poly.type
_entity_poly.pdbx_seq_one_letter_code
_entity_poly.pdbx_strand_id
1 'polypeptide(L)'
;MTTQEKQRIDGEKIVNLIANSFFEDMYSWTQAKAINCYAFARGLTCPDVKNQIYTPGRLYRLKFGHGPEVNWKCDPYLIDKCISNDSLALNQHCERVSFSSIKEDDCNFYFAITDFHVLNSPADHHWHFICRTPNGLWLHKPDWFLAAELVNWIEYGKTFQFNTVGRELGSSFTECDESVLIPCEAVCFENFFYKLELPED
;
A
#
# COMPACT_ATOMS: atom_id res chain seq x y z
N MET A 1 27.99 12.70 18.20
CA MET A 1 27.00 11.95 17.39
C MET A 1 27.31 12.22 15.94
N THR A 2 27.56 11.17 15.16
CA THR A 2 27.85 11.28 13.72
C THR A 2 26.59 11.62 12.93
N THR A 3 26.74 12.13 11.70
CA THR A 3 25.59 12.38 10.81
C THR A 3 24.78 11.11 10.56
N GLN A 4 25.44 9.95 10.46
CA GLN A 4 24.79 8.65 10.26
C GLN A 4 23.98 8.22 11.48
N GLU A 5 24.52 8.39 12.69
CA GLU A 5 23.79 8.10 13.93
C GLU A 5 22.54 8.98 14.07
N LYS A 6 22.65 10.26 13.71
CA LYS A 6 21.51 11.19 13.75
C LYS A 6 20.43 10.77 12.75
N GLN A 7 20.80 10.44 11.52
CA GLN A 7 19.86 9.94 10.50
C GLN A 7 19.15 8.66 10.94
N ARG A 8 19.87 7.74 11.60
CA ARG A 8 19.27 6.51 12.15
C ARG A 8 18.26 6.80 13.24
N ILE A 9 18.58 7.69 14.19
CA ILE A 9 17.66 8.08 15.28
C ILE A 9 16.41 8.76 14.70
N ASP A 10 16.58 9.63 13.72
CA ASP A 10 15.45 10.33 13.08
C ASP A 10 14.57 9.34 12.30
N GLY A 11 15.17 8.37 11.60
CA GLY A 11 14.44 7.29 10.93
C GLY A 11 13.67 6.40 11.90
N GLU A 12 14.28 6.00 13.02
CA GLU A 12 13.64 5.21 14.07
C GLU A 12 12.42 5.93 14.67
N LYS A 13 12.54 7.24 14.93
CA LYS A 13 11.42 8.07 15.41
C LYS A 13 10.27 8.12 14.41
N ILE A 14 10.56 8.34 13.12
CA ILE A 14 9.54 8.37 12.07
C ILE A 14 8.82 7.02 11.99
N VAL A 15 9.55 5.91 12.00
CA VAL A 15 8.95 4.57 11.91
C VAL A 15 8.08 4.27 13.13
N ASN A 16 8.47 4.70 14.33
CA ASN A 16 7.64 4.54 15.53
C ASN A 16 6.36 5.40 15.47
N LEU A 17 6.43 6.62 14.92
CA LEU A 17 5.23 7.45 14.69
C LEU A 17 4.26 6.77 13.72
N ILE A 18 4.79 6.15 12.65
CA ILE A 18 3.97 5.44 11.67
C ILE A 18 3.36 4.18 12.28
N ALA A 19 4.13 3.40 13.05
CA ALA A 19 3.64 2.21 13.73
C ALA A 19 2.47 2.51 14.67
N ASN A 20 2.45 3.69 15.29
CA ASN A 20 1.37 4.14 16.17
C ASN A 20 0.21 4.82 15.42
N SER A 21 0.22 4.86 14.09
CA SER A 21 -0.78 5.57 13.28
C SER A 21 -1.82 4.65 12.64
N PHE A 22 -2.08 3.49 13.21
CA PHE A 22 -3.16 2.63 12.72
C PHE A 22 -4.52 3.30 12.83
N PHE A 23 -5.43 2.97 11.92
CA PHE A 23 -6.79 3.51 11.97
C PHE A 23 -7.57 2.94 13.17
N GLU A 24 -8.26 3.84 13.89
CA GLU A 24 -9.27 3.48 14.89
C GLU A 24 -10.69 3.58 14.28
N ASP A 25 -10.87 4.52 13.35
CA ASP A 25 -12.14 4.79 12.65
C ASP A 25 -11.98 4.61 11.14
N MET A 26 -12.80 3.74 10.56
CA MET A 26 -12.78 3.45 9.12
C MET A 26 -13.10 4.69 8.29
N TYR A 27 -14.04 5.54 8.74
CA TYR A 27 -14.42 6.73 7.96
C TYR A 27 -13.24 7.68 7.81
N SER A 28 -12.57 8.00 8.91
CA SER A 28 -11.39 8.88 8.94
C SER A 28 -10.24 8.32 8.09
N TRP A 29 -10.00 7.01 8.14
CA TRP A 29 -8.97 6.35 7.33
C TRP A 29 -9.28 6.35 5.83
N THR A 30 -10.51 6.09 5.40
CA THR A 30 -10.90 6.16 3.98
C THR A 30 -10.76 7.57 3.38
N GLN A 31 -10.77 8.60 4.23
CA GLN A 31 -10.58 10.00 3.86
C GLN A 31 -9.15 10.53 4.12
N ALA A 32 -8.24 9.68 4.60
CA ALA A 32 -6.87 10.09 4.90
C ALA A 32 -6.16 10.60 3.65
N LYS A 33 -5.53 11.78 3.78
CA LYS A 33 -4.77 12.44 2.71
C LYS A 33 -3.28 12.27 2.94
N ALA A 34 -2.49 12.42 1.87
CA ALA A 34 -1.03 12.30 1.91
C ALA A 34 -0.55 10.92 2.42
N ILE A 35 -1.28 9.87 2.07
CA ILE A 35 -0.85 8.47 2.18
C ILE A 35 -1.17 7.79 0.85
N ASN A 36 -0.34 6.88 0.36
CA ASN A 36 -0.62 6.17 -0.90
C ASN A 36 -1.34 4.83 -0.67
N CYS A 37 -1.55 4.09 -1.75
CA CYS A 37 -2.17 2.76 -1.75
C CYS A 37 -1.49 1.79 -0.78
N TYR A 38 -0.16 1.83 -0.64
CA TYR A 38 0.58 0.92 0.25
C TYR A 38 0.34 1.23 1.73
N ALA A 39 0.48 2.50 2.11
CA ALA A 39 0.18 2.93 3.47
C ALA A 39 -1.28 2.64 3.84
N PHE A 40 -2.18 3.00 2.92
CA PHE A 40 -3.60 2.77 3.08
C PHE A 40 -3.91 1.29 3.27
N ALA A 41 -3.43 0.42 2.39
CA ALA A 41 -3.68 -1.00 2.46
C ALA A 41 -3.11 -1.66 3.72
N ARG A 42 -2.15 -1.02 4.42
CA ARG A 42 -1.65 -1.47 5.73
C ARG A 42 -2.38 -0.85 6.91
N GLY A 43 -3.47 -0.11 6.69
CA GLY A 43 -4.24 0.56 7.74
C GLY A 43 -3.54 1.76 8.38
N LEU A 44 -2.48 2.31 7.75
CA LEU A 44 -1.70 3.42 8.30
C LEU A 44 -2.34 4.76 7.97
N THR A 45 -2.23 5.73 8.88
CA THR A 45 -2.84 7.06 8.76
C THR A 45 -1.83 8.21 8.89
N CYS A 46 -0.59 7.95 9.29
CA CYS A 46 0.44 9.01 9.41
C CYS A 46 0.68 9.66 8.03
N PRO A 47 0.54 10.99 7.89
CA PRO A 47 0.72 11.65 6.60
C PRO A 47 2.20 11.68 6.19
N ASP A 48 2.47 11.45 4.91
CA ASP A 48 3.75 11.63 4.24
C ASP A 48 3.60 12.71 3.16
N VAL A 49 3.57 13.96 3.62
CA VAL A 49 3.33 15.16 2.80
C VAL A 49 4.39 15.40 1.71
N LYS A 50 5.53 14.70 1.79
CA LYS A 50 6.64 14.81 0.82
C LYS A 50 6.72 13.61 -0.12
N ASN A 51 5.89 12.58 0.07
CA ASN A 51 5.86 11.34 -0.68
C ASN A 51 7.23 10.62 -0.69
N GLN A 52 7.86 10.47 0.49
CA GLN A 52 9.22 9.92 0.66
C GLN A 52 9.32 8.68 1.57
N ILE A 53 8.20 8.27 2.15
CA ILE A 53 8.14 7.29 3.23
C ILE A 53 7.48 6.00 2.75
N TYR A 54 6.34 6.10 2.06
CA TYR A 54 5.50 4.93 1.76
C TYR A 54 5.89 4.19 0.48
N THR A 55 7.11 3.70 0.45
CA THR A 55 7.65 2.85 -0.60
C THR A 55 8.01 1.51 0.02
N PRO A 56 7.67 0.35 -0.57
CA PRO A 56 7.99 -0.95 0.04
C PRO A 56 9.49 -1.09 0.34
N GLY A 57 9.81 -1.42 1.59
CA GLY A 57 11.16 -1.61 2.12
C GLY A 57 11.77 -0.33 2.70
N ARG A 58 11.14 0.83 2.49
CA ARG A 58 11.63 2.12 2.96
C ARG A 58 11.60 2.23 4.47
N LEU A 59 10.55 1.76 5.12
CA LEU A 59 10.39 1.84 6.58
C LEU A 59 11.46 0.99 7.29
N TYR A 60 11.73 -0.20 6.77
CA TYR A 60 12.82 -1.03 7.26
C TYR A 60 14.19 -0.35 7.13
N ARG A 61 14.49 0.25 5.98
CA ARG A 61 15.73 1.01 5.78
C ARG A 61 15.83 2.21 6.71
N LEU A 62 14.74 2.92 6.95
CA LEU A 62 14.72 4.05 7.89
C LEU A 62 15.02 3.59 9.33
N LYS A 63 14.50 2.43 9.75
CA LYS A 63 14.72 1.91 11.12
C LYS A 63 16.11 1.29 11.32
N PHE A 64 16.58 0.50 10.36
CA PHE A 64 17.78 -0.33 10.54
C PHE A 64 18.98 0.08 9.66
N GLY A 65 18.79 0.95 8.67
CA GLY A 65 19.85 1.47 7.80
C GLY A 65 20.25 0.55 6.65
N HIS A 66 19.61 -0.60 6.47
CA HIS A 66 19.91 -1.58 5.41
C HIS A 66 18.64 -2.25 4.86
N GLY A 67 18.77 -3.04 3.79
CA GLY A 67 17.67 -3.77 3.16
C GLY A 67 17.26 -3.23 1.79
N PRO A 68 16.50 -4.01 1.01
CA PRO A 68 15.99 -3.58 -0.30
C PRO A 68 14.89 -2.52 -0.14
N GLU A 69 14.79 -1.63 -1.12
CA GLU A 69 13.70 -0.68 -1.34
C GLU A 69 13.33 -0.76 -2.82
N VAL A 70 12.03 -0.79 -3.12
CA VAL A 70 11.52 -0.99 -4.48
C VAL A 70 10.37 -0.07 -4.81
N ASN A 71 10.16 0.20 -6.10
CA ASN A 71 9.03 0.98 -6.58
C ASN A 71 7.94 0.07 -7.20
N TRP A 72 6.88 0.70 -7.69
CA TRP A 72 5.71 0.05 -8.30
C TRP A 72 5.98 -0.73 -9.59
N LYS A 73 7.19 -0.67 -10.16
CA LYS A 73 7.57 -1.40 -11.38
C LYS A 73 8.39 -2.66 -11.09
N CYS A 74 8.74 -2.91 -9.83
CA CYS A 74 9.57 -4.06 -9.45
C CYS A 74 8.77 -5.36 -9.40
N ASP A 75 9.47 -6.49 -9.53
CA ASP A 75 8.88 -7.83 -9.42
C ASP A 75 8.14 -8.05 -8.07
N PRO A 76 6.95 -8.68 -8.07
CA PRO A 76 6.13 -8.81 -6.86
C PRO A 76 6.76 -9.69 -5.77
N TYR A 77 7.67 -10.62 -6.09
CA TYR A 77 8.43 -11.35 -5.07
C TYR A 77 9.43 -10.46 -4.33
N LEU A 78 9.98 -9.45 -5.00
CA LEU A 78 10.84 -8.47 -4.32
C LEU A 78 10.01 -7.53 -3.45
N ILE A 79 8.80 -7.17 -3.90
CA ILE A 79 7.82 -6.42 -3.09
C ILE A 79 7.42 -7.24 -1.85
N ASP A 80 7.13 -8.54 -1.99
CA ASP A 80 6.81 -9.47 -0.88
C ASP A 80 7.89 -9.46 0.23
N LYS A 81 9.16 -9.53 -0.18
CA LYS A 81 10.29 -9.42 0.75
C LYS A 81 10.33 -8.06 1.46
N CYS A 82 10.03 -6.98 0.74
CA CYS A 82 9.98 -5.64 1.30
C CYS A 82 8.82 -5.46 2.29
N ILE A 83 7.65 -6.05 2.02
CA ILE A 83 6.50 -6.09 2.93
C ILE A 83 6.86 -6.79 4.24
N SER A 84 7.54 -7.93 4.15
CA SER A 84 7.99 -8.69 5.33
C SER A 84 8.95 -7.87 6.20
N ASN A 85 9.91 -7.19 5.56
CA ASN A 85 10.84 -6.29 6.23
C ASN A 85 10.12 -5.10 6.88
N ASP A 86 9.24 -4.40 6.16
CA ASP A 86 8.50 -3.27 6.72
C ASP A 86 7.60 -3.70 7.88
N SER A 87 7.02 -4.90 7.84
CA SER A 87 6.25 -5.46 8.95
C SER A 87 7.13 -5.64 10.20
N LEU A 88 8.37 -6.14 10.03
CA LEU A 88 9.35 -6.19 11.13
C LEU A 88 9.67 -4.79 11.67
N ALA A 89 9.84 -3.82 10.77
CA ALA A 89 10.16 -2.45 11.17
C ALA A 89 9.03 -1.79 11.96
N LEU A 90 7.79 -2.06 11.57
CA LEU A 90 6.58 -1.55 12.20
C LEU A 90 6.13 -2.37 13.42
N ASN A 91 6.78 -3.49 13.72
CA ASN A 91 6.35 -4.45 14.75
C ASN A 91 4.90 -4.94 14.52
N GLN A 92 4.56 -5.23 13.27
CA GLN A 92 3.25 -5.73 12.85
C GLN A 92 3.32 -7.23 12.57
N HIS A 93 2.32 -7.99 13.04
CA HIS A 93 2.17 -9.39 12.62
C HIS A 93 1.48 -9.43 11.25
N CYS A 94 2.22 -9.89 10.24
CA CYS A 94 1.78 -9.95 8.85
C CYS A 94 2.11 -11.33 8.30
N GLU A 95 1.08 -12.12 7.99
CA GLU A 95 1.22 -13.46 7.46
C GLU A 95 0.80 -13.49 6.00
N ARG A 96 1.62 -14.09 5.13
CA ARG A 96 1.23 -14.32 3.74
C ARG A 96 0.26 -15.51 3.67
N VAL A 97 -0.92 -15.28 3.12
CA VAL A 97 -2.00 -16.28 3.00
C VAL A 97 -2.38 -16.51 1.53
N SER A 98 -3.14 -17.58 1.28
CA SER A 98 -3.75 -17.81 -0.03
C SER A 98 -5.10 -17.10 -0.11
N PHE A 99 -5.46 -16.55 -1.28
CA PHE A 99 -6.82 -16.04 -1.51
C PHE A 99 -7.91 -17.04 -1.13
N SER A 100 -7.72 -18.32 -1.50
CA SER A 100 -8.65 -19.41 -1.22
C SER A 100 -8.86 -19.68 0.28
N SER A 101 -7.99 -19.16 1.15
CA SER A 101 -8.10 -19.30 2.60
C SER A 101 -8.83 -18.15 3.28
N ILE A 102 -9.10 -17.05 2.56
CA ILE A 102 -9.85 -15.89 3.07
C ILE A 102 -11.34 -16.24 3.10
N LYS A 103 -11.96 -16.12 4.27
CA LYS A 103 -13.40 -16.36 4.42
C LYS A 103 -14.15 -15.04 4.49
N GLU A 104 -15.40 -15.08 4.05
CA GLU A 104 -16.25 -13.89 4.07
C GLU A 104 -16.53 -13.40 5.50
N ASP A 105 -16.53 -14.29 6.49
CA ASP A 105 -16.97 -14.05 7.87
C ASP A 105 -15.85 -14.21 8.92
N ASP A 106 -14.58 -14.22 8.53
CA ASP A 106 -13.46 -14.41 9.46
C ASP A 106 -13.02 -13.14 10.22
N CYS A 107 -13.66 -12.00 9.95
CA CYS A 107 -13.42 -10.70 10.56
C CYS A 107 -11.95 -10.22 10.54
N ASN A 108 -11.12 -10.77 9.67
CA ASN A 108 -9.71 -10.40 9.59
C ASN A 108 -9.50 -9.22 8.63
N PHE A 109 -8.44 -8.46 8.88
CA PHE A 109 -7.95 -7.46 7.94
C PHE A 109 -6.95 -8.11 6.97
N TYR A 110 -7.17 -7.90 5.67
CA TYR A 110 -6.27 -8.40 4.63
C TYR A 110 -5.79 -7.28 3.73
N PHE A 111 -4.65 -7.48 3.09
CA PHE A 111 -4.25 -6.70 1.94
C PHE A 111 -3.56 -7.54 0.89
N ALA A 112 -3.52 -7.05 -0.35
CA ALA A 112 -2.97 -7.79 -1.48
C ALA A 112 -2.23 -6.88 -2.44
N ILE A 113 -1.26 -7.44 -3.16
CA ILE A 113 -0.64 -6.81 -4.33
C ILE A 113 -1.55 -7.02 -5.55
N THR A 114 -1.81 -5.97 -6.31
CA THR A 114 -2.59 -6.02 -7.56
C THR A 114 -1.76 -5.51 -8.73
N ASP A 115 -1.83 -6.16 -9.88
CA ASP A 115 -1.34 -5.57 -11.14
C ASP A 115 -2.43 -4.68 -11.72
N PHE A 116 -2.07 -3.48 -12.16
CA PHE A 116 -2.97 -2.61 -12.91
C PHE A 116 -2.30 -2.05 -14.14
N HIS A 117 -3.10 -1.74 -15.15
CA HIS A 117 -2.64 -1.15 -16.38
C HIS A 117 -3.52 0.04 -16.79
N VAL A 118 -2.95 0.95 -17.58
CA VAL A 118 -3.72 2.05 -18.17
C VAL A 118 -4.61 1.49 -19.28
N LEU A 119 -5.91 1.82 -19.29
CA LEU A 119 -6.84 1.27 -20.29
C LEU A 119 -6.41 1.54 -21.75
N ASN A 120 -5.81 2.70 -21.99
CA ASN A 120 -5.35 3.11 -23.32
C ASN A 120 -3.88 2.73 -23.60
N SER A 121 -3.18 2.13 -22.63
CA SER A 121 -1.81 1.64 -22.78
C SER A 121 -1.59 0.39 -21.91
N PRO A 122 -2.12 -0.79 -22.31
CA PRO A 122 -2.02 -2.00 -21.48
C PRO A 122 -0.59 -2.50 -21.24
N ALA A 123 0.39 -2.02 -22.00
CA ALA A 123 1.80 -2.33 -21.79
C ALA A 123 2.37 -1.63 -20.55
N ASP A 124 1.79 -0.50 -20.14
CA ASP A 124 2.15 0.24 -18.94
C ASP A 124 1.41 -0.36 -17.74
N HIS A 125 2.05 -1.36 -17.11
CA HIS A 125 1.55 -2.03 -15.92
C HIS A 125 2.36 -1.65 -14.67
N HIS A 126 1.69 -1.69 -13.53
CA HIS A 126 2.19 -1.20 -12.25
C HIS A 126 1.58 -2.02 -11.12
N TRP A 127 2.33 -2.19 -10.04
CA TRP A 127 1.84 -2.85 -8.83
C TRP A 127 1.21 -1.84 -7.88
N HIS A 128 -0.01 -2.13 -7.44
CA HIS A 128 -0.74 -1.39 -6.40
C HIS A 128 -1.14 -2.31 -5.26
N PHE A 129 -1.78 -1.72 -4.25
CA PHE A 129 -2.31 -2.45 -3.11
C PHE A 129 -3.78 -2.14 -2.88
N ILE A 130 -4.49 -3.18 -2.47
CA ILE A 130 -5.87 -3.10 -1.98
C ILE A 130 -5.97 -3.79 -0.63
N CYS A 131 -7.03 -3.51 0.11
CA CYS A 131 -7.29 -4.15 1.38
C CYS A 131 -8.72 -4.63 1.51
N ARG A 132 -8.91 -5.63 2.35
CA ARG A 132 -10.20 -6.11 2.82
C ARG A 132 -10.30 -5.81 4.30
N THR A 133 -11.35 -5.10 4.67
CA THR A 133 -11.62 -4.75 6.07
C THR A 133 -12.29 -5.91 6.82
N PRO A 134 -12.29 -5.88 8.17
CA PRO A 134 -12.97 -6.88 9.00
C PRO A 134 -14.46 -7.06 8.70
N ASN A 135 -15.14 -6.01 8.22
CA ASN A 135 -16.55 -6.08 7.81
C ASN A 135 -16.74 -6.56 6.35
N GLY A 136 -15.68 -7.03 5.70
CA GLY A 136 -15.72 -7.67 4.39
C GLY A 136 -15.68 -6.73 3.18
N LEU A 137 -15.45 -5.43 3.37
CA LEU A 137 -15.35 -4.48 2.27
C LEU A 137 -13.96 -4.50 1.64
N TRP A 138 -13.92 -4.58 0.32
CA TRP A 138 -12.69 -4.38 -0.45
C TRP A 138 -12.54 -2.92 -0.83
N LEU A 139 -11.38 -2.35 -0.51
CA LEU A 139 -11.07 -0.95 -0.68
C LEU A 139 -9.75 -0.76 -1.43
N HIS A 140 -9.75 0.23 -2.32
CA HIS A 140 -8.56 0.70 -3.01
C HIS A 140 -8.40 2.20 -2.82
N LYS A 141 -7.20 2.65 -2.47
CA LYS A 141 -6.84 4.06 -2.51
C LYS A 141 -5.96 4.30 -3.74
N PRO A 142 -6.47 4.97 -4.78
CA PRO A 142 -5.78 5.03 -6.06
C PRO A 142 -4.60 5.99 -6.09
N ASP A 143 -4.56 6.96 -5.17
CA ASP A 143 -3.52 8.00 -5.11
C ASP A 143 -3.45 8.66 -3.71
N TRP A 144 -2.39 9.43 -3.48
CA TRP A 144 -2.14 10.26 -2.28
C TRP A 144 -3.28 11.22 -1.93
N PHE A 145 -3.96 11.78 -2.93
CA PHE A 145 -4.94 12.86 -2.75
C PHE A 145 -6.38 12.41 -2.95
N LEU A 146 -6.59 11.31 -3.66
CA LEU A 146 -7.91 10.74 -3.94
C LEU A 146 -8.45 9.97 -2.73
N ALA A 147 -9.77 9.98 -2.53
CA ALA A 147 -10.41 9.17 -1.50
C ALA A 147 -10.29 7.67 -1.82
N ALA A 148 -10.43 6.81 -0.81
CA ALA A 148 -10.55 5.39 -1.06
C ALA A 148 -11.89 5.05 -1.70
N GLU A 149 -11.89 4.05 -2.57
CA GLU A 149 -13.05 3.59 -3.34
C GLU A 149 -13.35 2.12 -3.02
N LEU A 150 -14.63 1.74 -3.09
CA LEU A 150 -15.05 0.35 -3.01
C LEU A 150 -14.72 -0.36 -4.32
N VAL A 151 -14.11 -1.53 -4.22
CA VAL A 151 -13.77 -2.35 -5.39
C VAL A 151 -14.48 -3.68 -5.33
N ASN A 152 -15.09 -4.08 -6.45
CA ASN A 152 -15.84 -5.34 -6.52
C ASN A 152 -14.90 -6.51 -6.83
N TRP A 153 -14.06 -6.87 -5.87
CA TRP A 153 -12.97 -7.83 -6.04
C TRP A 153 -13.22 -9.09 -5.20
N ILE A 154 -13.70 -10.17 -5.84
CA ILE A 154 -14.20 -11.35 -5.13
C ILE A 154 -13.67 -12.67 -5.73
N GLU A 155 -13.00 -12.64 -6.88
CA GLU A 155 -12.59 -13.85 -7.61
C GLU A 155 -11.31 -13.62 -8.41
N TYR A 156 -10.46 -14.66 -8.54
CA TYR A 156 -9.28 -14.66 -9.39
C TYR A 156 -9.61 -14.25 -10.84
N GLY A 157 -8.75 -13.43 -11.44
CA GLY A 157 -8.95 -12.90 -12.80
C GLY A 157 -10.03 -11.82 -12.92
N LYS A 158 -10.83 -11.56 -11.88
CA LYS A 158 -11.81 -10.46 -11.89
C LYS A 158 -11.08 -9.12 -11.94
N THR A 159 -11.61 -8.20 -12.73
CA THR A 159 -11.05 -6.85 -12.85
C THR A 159 -11.92 -5.82 -12.16
N PHE A 160 -11.30 -4.70 -11.80
CA PHE A 160 -12.01 -3.48 -11.41
C PHE A 160 -11.33 -2.27 -12.03
N GLN A 161 -12.13 -1.26 -12.37
CA GLN A 161 -11.62 -0.02 -12.93
C GLN A 161 -11.58 1.06 -11.86
N PHE A 162 -10.59 1.92 -11.94
CA PHE A 162 -10.41 3.08 -11.07
C PHE A 162 -9.72 4.20 -11.85
N ASN A 163 -9.73 5.40 -11.29
CA ASN A 163 -8.97 6.53 -11.83
C ASN A 163 -7.80 6.86 -10.91
N THR A 164 -6.63 7.08 -11.48
CA THR A 164 -5.46 7.60 -10.75
C THR A 164 -4.91 8.87 -11.40
N VAL A 165 -4.01 9.55 -10.71
CA VAL A 165 -3.34 10.75 -11.23
C VAL A 165 -2.10 10.32 -12.01
N GLY A 166 -1.85 10.93 -13.17
CA GLY A 166 -0.76 10.51 -14.05
C GLY A 166 0.64 10.53 -13.42
N ARG A 167 0.88 11.35 -12.40
CA ARG A 167 2.16 11.38 -11.66
C ARG A 167 2.56 10.00 -11.11
N GLU A 168 1.62 9.17 -10.68
CA GLU A 168 1.91 7.84 -10.11
C GLU A 168 2.35 6.82 -11.17
N LEU A 169 2.06 7.08 -12.46
CA LEU A 169 2.44 6.21 -13.59
C LEU A 169 3.89 6.43 -14.07
N GLY A 170 4.61 7.38 -13.47
CA GLY A 170 6.02 7.66 -13.75
C GLY A 170 6.27 8.51 -15.00
N SER A 171 7.48 8.42 -15.54
CA SER A 171 8.07 9.37 -16.52
C SER A 171 7.30 9.59 -17.83
N SER A 172 6.34 8.73 -18.18
CA SER A 172 5.49 8.89 -19.37
C SER A 172 4.38 9.93 -19.16
N PHE A 173 4.10 10.30 -17.91
CA PHE A 173 2.97 11.13 -17.49
C PHE A 173 3.39 12.31 -16.59
N THR A 174 4.69 12.64 -16.54
CA THR A 174 5.26 13.70 -15.69
C THR A 174 4.76 15.12 -15.97
N GLU A 175 4.02 15.32 -17.06
CA GLU A 175 3.40 16.61 -17.41
C GLU A 175 1.89 16.66 -17.17
N CYS A 176 1.27 15.61 -16.63
CA CYS A 176 -0.15 15.62 -16.34
C CYS A 176 -0.44 16.48 -15.10
N ASP A 177 -1.26 17.51 -15.30
CA ASP A 177 -1.91 18.27 -14.23
C ASP A 177 -2.59 17.30 -13.25
N GLU A 178 -2.54 17.60 -11.95
CA GLU A 178 -3.19 16.80 -10.89
C GLU A 178 -4.71 16.69 -11.11
N SER A 179 -5.26 17.53 -12.00
CA SER A 179 -6.65 17.48 -12.48
C SER A 179 -6.96 16.36 -13.48
N VAL A 180 -5.95 15.75 -14.11
CA VAL A 180 -6.15 14.73 -15.15
C VAL A 180 -6.19 13.34 -14.52
N LEU A 181 -7.40 12.81 -14.45
CA LEU A 181 -7.67 11.44 -14.06
C LEU A 181 -7.43 10.48 -15.22
N ILE A 182 -6.60 9.48 -15.00
CA ILE A 182 -6.25 8.45 -15.96
C ILE A 182 -6.99 7.16 -15.58
N PRO A 183 -7.79 6.60 -16.50
CA PRO A 183 -8.52 5.39 -16.22
C PRO A 183 -7.60 4.17 -16.32
N CYS A 184 -7.64 3.37 -15.27
CA CYS A 184 -6.86 2.15 -15.10
C CYS A 184 -7.79 0.97 -14.85
N GLU A 185 -7.29 -0.23 -15.15
CA GLU A 185 -7.91 -1.49 -14.77
C GLU A 185 -6.91 -2.31 -13.96
N ALA A 186 -7.35 -2.74 -12.78
CA ALA A 186 -6.62 -3.68 -11.93
C ALA A 186 -7.20 -5.08 -12.09
N VAL A 187 -6.33 -6.08 -11.99
CA VAL A 187 -6.67 -7.50 -12.15
C VAL A 187 -6.44 -8.25 -10.83
N CYS A 188 -7.37 -9.15 -10.49
CA CYS A 188 -7.21 -10.08 -9.40
C CYS A 188 -6.21 -11.18 -9.71
N PHE A 189 -5.27 -11.41 -8.80
CA PHE A 189 -4.41 -12.60 -8.83
C PHE A 189 -4.50 -13.32 -7.49
N GLU A 190 -4.27 -14.63 -7.47
CA GLU A 190 -4.38 -15.49 -6.28
C GLU A 190 -3.17 -15.40 -5.34
N ASN A 191 -2.09 -14.78 -5.81
CA ASN A 191 -0.81 -14.73 -5.13
C ASN A 191 -0.61 -13.37 -4.45
N PHE A 192 0.15 -13.34 -3.36
CA PHE A 192 0.52 -12.14 -2.59
C PHE A 192 -0.63 -11.49 -1.80
N PHE A 193 -1.31 -12.30 -0.99
CA PHE A 193 -2.22 -11.82 0.04
C PHE A 193 -1.58 -11.89 1.41
N TYR A 194 -1.98 -10.97 2.26
CA TYR A 194 -1.44 -10.81 3.59
C TYR A 194 -2.57 -10.63 4.58
N LYS A 195 -2.58 -11.43 5.64
CA LYS A 195 -3.37 -11.16 6.84
C LYS A 195 -2.55 -10.25 7.74
N LEU A 196 -3.11 -9.11 8.10
CA LEU A 196 -2.50 -8.16 9.02
C LEU A 196 -3.28 -8.19 10.34
N GLU A 197 -2.59 -8.47 11.44
CA GLU A 197 -3.21 -8.30 12.76
C GLU A 197 -3.28 -6.81 13.08
N LEU A 198 -4.50 -6.36 13.39
CA LEU A 198 -4.72 -5.01 13.89
C LEU A 198 -4.17 -4.92 15.32
N PRO A 199 -3.63 -3.77 15.74
CA PRO A 199 -3.23 -3.57 17.13
C PRO A 199 -4.40 -3.89 18.08
N GLU A 200 -4.11 -4.57 19.19
CA GLU A 200 -5.08 -4.74 20.29
C GLU A 200 -5.29 -3.38 20.98
N ASP A 201 -6.55 -3.06 21.30
CA ASP A 201 -6.94 -1.87 22.09
C ASP A 201 -6.42 -1.93 23.54
#